data_AF-A0A814C8Y2-F1
#
_entry.id   AF-A0A814C8Y2-F1
#
_cell.length_a   1.000
_cell.length_b   1.000
_cell.length_c   1.000
_cell.angle_alpha   90.00
_cell.angle_beta   90.00
_cell.angle_gamma   90.00
#
_symmetry.space_group_name_H-M   'P 1'
#
loop_
_entity.id
_entity.type
_entity.pdbx_description
1 polymer ?
#
loop_
_entity_poly.entity_id
_entity_poly.type
_entity_poly.pdbx_seq_one_letter_code
_entity_poly.pdbx_strand_id
1 'polypeptide(L)'
;MLKSIVLLSCLVLILAFIGKYMIDFGVFRHIETKGLDKCRLIVAPDGDDLAFEDFAIDYQKGIAYMGGDDRRWFHTFNLLNQNIKKQGKFFSFDIESETFNQLNLINYPYEHLHPLGIDLLIGRKKQLFITNYRVDNEEIIGAVDIFEIDSSNENQLICLVINC
;
A
#
# COMPACT_ATOMS: atom_id res chain seq x y z
N MET A 1 -7.49 -7.28 53.28
CA MET A 1 -7.95 -8.38 52.40
C MET A 1 -8.52 -7.84 51.08
N LEU A 2 -9.61 -7.05 51.09
CA LEU A 2 -10.20 -6.49 49.86
C LEU A 2 -9.21 -5.68 49.00
N LYS A 3 -8.39 -4.81 49.63
CA LYS A 3 -7.35 -4.03 48.92
C LYS A 3 -6.33 -4.92 48.18
N SER A 4 -5.91 -6.02 48.80
CA SER A 4 -4.96 -6.98 48.22
C SER A 4 -5.57 -7.75 47.06
N ILE A 5 -6.85 -8.11 47.17
CA ILE A 5 -7.60 -8.76 46.08
C ILE A 5 -7.73 -7.80 44.89
N VAL A 6 -8.11 -6.55 45.14
CA VAL A 6 -8.22 -5.53 44.08
C VAL A 6 -6.87 -5.28 43.39
N LEU A 7 -5.79 -5.14 44.16
CA LEU A 7 -4.44 -4.97 43.61
C LEU A 7 -4.00 -6.16 42.76
N LEU A 8 -4.25 -7.38 43.22
CA LEU A 8 -3.92 -8.59 42.48
C LEU A 8 -4.73 -8.70 41.19
N SER A 9 -6.04 -8.42 41.25
CA SER A 9 -6.90 -8.40 40.07
C SER A 9 -6.43 -7.37 39.03
N CYS A 10 -6.08 -6.16 39.45
CA CYS A 10 -5.53 -5.15 38.54
C CYS A 10 -4.22 -5.61 37.89
N LEU A 11 -3.32 -6.21 38.66
CA LEU A 11 -2.05 -6.73 38.13
C LEU A 11 -2.29 -7.83 37.08
N VAL A 12 -3.19 -8.77 37.35
CA VAL A 12 -3.54 -9.85 36.41
C VAL A 12 -4.12 -9.27 35.12
N LEU A 13 -5.00 -8.27 35.20
CA LEU A 13 -5.58 -7.62 34.01
C LEU A 13 -4.51 -6.88 33.20
N ILE A 14 -3.58 -6.19 33.84
CA ILE A 14 -2.46 -5.51 33.14
C ILE A 14 -1.58 -6.54 32.43
N LEU A 15 -1.23 -7.64 33.09
CA LEU A 15 -0.42 -8.70 32.48
C LEU A 15 -1.16 -9.38 31.32
N ALA A 16 -2.46 -9.64 31.47
CA ALA A 16 -3.28 -10.20 30.39
C ALA A 16 -3.37 -9.24 29.19
N PHE A 17 -3.53 -7.95 29.45
CA PHE A 17 -3.53 -6.91 28.42
C PHE A 17 -2.18 -6.84 27.68
N ILE A 18 -1.06 -6.78 28.41
CA ILE A 18 0.29 -6.79 27.83
C ILE A 18 0.49 -8.06 27.01
N GLY A 19 0.13 -9.23 27.56
CA GLY A 19 0.24 -10.51 26.87
C GLY A 19 -0.56 -10.54 25.57
N LYS A 20 -1.80 -10.05 25.58
CA LYS A 20 -2.63 -9.88 24.37
C LYS A 20 -1.94 -8.99 23.34
N TYR A 21 -1.42 -7.83 23.77
CA TYR A 21 -0.71 -6.91 22.88
C TYR A 21 0.51 -7.59 22.24
N MET A 22 1.35 -8.27 23.03
CA MET A 22 2.53 -8.96 22.49
C MET A 22 2.16 -10.04 21.46
N ILE A 23 1.04 -10.73 21.65
CA ILE A 23 0.51 -11.72 20.70
C ILE A 23 -0.01 -11.03 19.43
N ASP A 24 -0.82 -9.97 19.57
CA ASP A 24 -1.44 -9.25 18.46
C ASP A 24 -0.37 -8.61 17.55
N PHE A 25 0.69 -8.03 18.14
CA PHE A 25 1.84 -7.49 17.41
C PHE A 25 2.81 -8.58 16.90
N GLY A 26 2.56 -9.85 17.22
CA GLY A 26 3.38 -10.96 16.77
C GLY A 26 4.82 -10.90 17.28
N VAL A 27 5.08 -10.32 18.45
CA VAL A 27 6.43 -10.14 19.03
C VAL A 27 7.19 -11.46 19.17
N PHE A 28 6.45 -12.56 19.38
CA PHE A 28 7.01 -13.90 19.51
C PHE A 28 6.93 -14.72 18.22
N ARG A 29 6.46 -14.14 17.11
CA ARG A 29 6.47 -14.85 15.82
C ARG A 29 7.91 -14.98 15.35
N HIS A 30 8.29 -16.21 15.04
CA HIS A 30 9.57 -16.50 14.41
C HIS A 30 9.32 -16.82 12.94
N ILE A 31 10.18 -16.30 12.05
CA ILE A 31 10.14 -16.60 10.63
C ILE A 31 11.18 -17.69 10.38
N GLU A 32 10.72 -18.92 10.15
CA GLU A 32 11.59 -19.99 9.68
C GLU A 32 11.98 -19.71 8.23
N THR A 33 13.29 -19.70 7.94
CA THR A 33 13.78 -19.51 6.59
C THR A 33 13.45 -20.72 5.73
N LYS A 34 12.69 -20.49 4.66
CA LYS A 34 12.53 -21.48 3.58
C LYS A 34 13.42 -21.07 2.41
N GLY A 35 14.13 -22.05 1.86
CA GLY A 35 14.94 -21.83 0.66
C GLY A 35 14.06 -21.30 -0.47
N LEU A 36 14.45 -20.16 -1.00
CA LEU A 36 13.78 -19.48 -2.11
C LEU A 36 14.70 -19.50 -3.34
N ASP A 37 15.16 -20.67 -3.73
CA ASP A 37 16.20 -20.87 -4.77
C ASP A 37 15.83 -20.30 -6.15
N LYS A 38 14.59 -19.81 -6.31
CA LYS A 38 14.05 -19.20 -7.53
C LYS A 38 13.51 -17.77 -7.32
N CYS A 39 13.67 -17.18 -6.14
CA CYS A 39 13.28 -15.80 -5.92
C CYS A 39 14.42 -14.87 -6.30
N ARG A 40 14.10 -13.86 -7.09
CA ARG A 40 14.98 -12.73 -7.38
C ARG A 40 14.28 -11.46 -6.92
N LEU A 41 15.09 -10.51 -6.44
CA LEU A 41 14.58 -9.17 -6.19
C LEU A 41 14.32 -8.48 -7.53
N ILE A 42 13.16 -7.85 -7.63
CA ILE A 42 12.76 -7.05 -8.77
C ILE A 42 12.71 -5.60 -8.28
N VAL A 43 13.57 -4.75 -8.83
CA VAL A 43 13.73 -3.35 -8.41
C VAL A 43 13.07 -2.45 -9.44
N ALA A 44 12.21 -1.54 -8.98
CA ALA A 44 11.56 -0.57 -9.85
C ALA A 44 12.60 0.45 -10.41
N PRO A 45 12.34 1.07 -11.58
CA PRO A 45 13.28 1.99 -12.23
C PRO A 45 13.70 3.19 -11.36
N ASP A 46 12.85 3.59 -10.39
CA ASP A 46 13.10 4.73 -9.50
C ASP A 46 13.95 4.37 -8.26
N GLY A 47 14.47 3.14 -8.18
CA GLY A 47 15.36 2.68 -7.11
C GLY A 47 14.64 2.06 -5.91
N ASP A 48 15.45 1.61 -4.94
CA ASP A 48 15.05 0.78 -3.79
C ASP A 48 14.12 1.48 -2.78
N ASP A 49 13.91 2.78 -2.93
CA ASP A 49 13.10 3.59 -2.00
C ASP A 49 11.58 3.40 -2.23
N LEU A 50 11.17 2.87 -3.39
CA LEU A 50 9.75 2.73 -3.70
C LEU A 50 9.20 1.40 -3.18
N ALA A 51 8.56 1.44 -2.02
CA ALA A 51 7.86 0.27 -1.46
C ALA A 51 6.50 0.09 -2.14
N PHE A 52 6.27 -1.09 -2.71
CA PHE A 52 4.95 -1.55 -3.16
C PHE A 52 4.21 -2.18 -1.98
N GLU A 53 3.00 -1.70 -1.68
CA GLU A 53 2.18 -2.29 -0.61
C GLU A 53 1.37 -3.48 -1.14
N ASP A 54 0.82 -3.30 -2.33
CA ASP A 54 -0.12 -4.21 -2.94
C ASP A 54 0.03 -4.19 -4.48
N PHE A 55 -0.48 -5.24 -5.13
CA PHE A 55 -0.45 -5.40 -6.58
C PHE A 55 -1.64 -6.22 -7.09
N ALA A 56 -2.10 -5.91 -8.30
CA ALA A 56 -3.13 -6.68 -8.99
C ALA A 56 -2.57 -7.26 -10.30
N ILE A 57 -2.88 -8.53 -10.61
CA ILE A 57 -2.35 -9.21 -11.80
C ILE A 57 -3.45 -9.41 -12.85
N ASP A 58 -3.20 -8.93 -14.07
CA ASP A 58 -3.88 -9.40 -15.27
C ASP A 58 -3.27 -10.73 -15.71
N TYR A 59 -3.87 -11.83 -15.28
CA TYR A 59 -3.40 -13.18 -15.60
C TYR A 59 -3.47 -13.53 -17.08
N GLN A 60 -4.30 -12.83 -17.87
CA GLN A 60 -4.41 -13.11 -19.31
C GLN A 60 -3.22 -12.54 -20.07
N LYS A 61 -2.71 -11.39 -19.63
CA LYS A 61 -1.57 -10.71 -20.24
C LYS A 61 -0.24 -10.96 -19.53
N GLY A 62 -0.25 -11.49 -18.32
CA GLY A 62 0.95 -11.60 -17.50
C GLY A 62 1.47 -10.23 -17.03
N ILE A 63 0.58 -9.26 -16.82
CA ILE A 63 0.94 -7.91 -16.37
C ILE A 63 0.50 -7.72 -14.92
N ALA A 64 1.41 -7.36 -14.04
CA ALA A 64 1.11 -6.90 -12.69
C ALA A 64 1.04 -5.37 -12.65
N TYR A 65 0.03 -4.83 -11.98
CA TYR A 65 -0.13 -3.40 -11.71
C TYR A 65 0.17 -3.14 -10.23
N MET A 66 0.96 -2.11 -9.95
CA MET A 66 1.49 -1.85 -8.60
C MET A 66 1.43 -0.36 -8.29
N GLY A 67 0.98 -0.04 -7.08
CA GLY A 67 1.08 1.31 -6.51
C GLY A 67 2.21 1.34 -5.48
N GLY A 68 3.09 2.34 -5.57
CA GLY A 68 4.17 2.53 -4.60
C GLY A 68 4.20 3.94 -4.05
N ASP A 69 4.46 4.04 -2.75
CA ASP A 69 4.63 5.31 -2.02
C ASP A 69 5.74 5.14 -0.97
N ASP A 70 6.72 6.03 -1.04
CA ASP A 70 7.89 6.10 -0.16
C ASP A 70 7.59 6.95 1.11
N ARG A 71 6.40 7.57 1.21
CA ARG A 71 6.04 8.39 2.39
C ARG A 71 5.71 7.61 3.65
N ARG A 72 5.67 6.27 3.61
CA ARG A 72 5.31 5.41 4.76
C ARG A 72 6.20 5.63 5.98
N TRP A 73 7.48 5.92 5.79
CA TRP A 73 8.38 6.22 6.91
C TRP A 73 8.03 7.55 7.59
N PHE A 74 7.62 8.56 6.84
CA PHE A 74 7.42 9.91 7.36
C PHE A 74 6.12 10.07 8.18
N HIS A 75 5.06 9.33 7.83
CA HIS A 75 3.83 9.26 8.64
C HIS A 75 4.06 8.56 9.98
N THR A 76 4.93 7.55 10.03
CA THR A 76 5.22 6.79 11.25
C THR A 76 5.98 7.62 12.30
N PHE A 77 6.75 8.63 11.87
CA PHE A 77 7.61 9.43 12.77
C PHE A 77 7.17 10.90 12.95
N ASN A 78 5.94 11.25 12.56
CA ASN A 78 5.39 12.60 12.75
C ASN A 78 6.27 13.71 12.12
N LEU A 79 6.95 13.40 11.00
CA LEU A 79 7.83 14.32 10.26
C LEU A 79 7.05 15.15 9.22
N LEU A 80 5.78 15.45 9.49
CA LEU A 80 4.84 16.17 8.60
C LEU A 80 5.33 17.57 8.16
N ASN A 81 6.38 18.11 8.79
CA ASN A 81 6.95 19.42 8.49
C ASN A 81 8.10 19.40 7.47
N GLN A 82 8.49 18.24 6.93
CA GLN A 82 9.49 18.20 5.87
C GLN A 82 8.82 18.18 4.51
N ASN A 83 9.26 19.08 3.62
CA ASN A 83 8.86 19.22 2.21
C ASN A 83 9.16 17.93 1.40
N ILE A 84 8.50 16.82 1.71
CA ILE A 84 8.71 15.54 1.05
C ILE A 84 7.93 15.60 -0.26
N LYS A 85 8.67 15.88 -1.34
CA LYS A 85 8.17 15.98 -2.71
C LYS A 85 8.03 14.62 -3.42
N LYS A 86 8.24 13.50 -2.71
CA LYS A 86 8.06 12.18 -3.31
C LYS A 86 6.57 11.85 -3.32
N GLN A 87 5.97 11.86 -4.51
CA GLN A 87 4.58 11.49 -4.73
C GLN A 87 4.50 9.99 -5.00
N GLY A 88 3.34 9.38 -4.69
CA GLY A 88 3.06 8.02 -5.08
C GLY A 88 3.13 7.86 -6.60
N LYS A 89 3.47 6.66 -7.05
CA LYS A 89 3.58 6.31 -8.48
C LYS A 89 2.93 4.97 -8.75
N PHE A 90 2.48 4.79 -9.98
CA PHE A 90 1.99 3.50 -10.46
C PHE A 90 2.92 2.93 -11.50
N PHE A 91 3.02 1.60 -11.49
CA PHE A 91 3.80 0.84 -12.44
C PHE A 91 2.99 -0.32 -12.97
N SER A 92 3.24 -0.69 -14.22
CA SER A 92 2.98 -2.02 -14.71
C SER A 92 4.30 -2.79 -14.78
N PHE A 93 4.23 -4.09 -14.50
CA PHE A 93 5.33 -5.02 -14.61
C PHE A 93 4.89 -6.19 -15.48
N ASP A 94 5.53 -6.36 -16.62
CA ASP A 94 5.34 -7.54 -17.47
C ASP A 94 6.17 -8.69 -16.90
N ILE A 95 5.48 -9.76 -16.51
CA ILE A 95 6.08 -10.93 -15.85
C ILE A 95 6.94 -11.75 -16.82
N GLU A 96 6.59 -11.77 -18.11
CA GLU A 96 7.31 -12.55 -19.11
C GLU A 96 8.56 -11.82 -19.59
N SER A 97 8.42 -10.53 -19.92
CA SER A 97 9.55 -9.71 -20.38
C SER A 97 10.38 -9.12 -19.24
N GLU A 98 9.88 -9.19 -18.02
CA GLU A 98 10.48 -8.65 -16.80
C GLU A 98 10.71 -7.13 -16.86
N THR A 99 9.81 -6.42 -17.54
CA THR A 99 9.94 -4.97 -17.78
C THR A 99 8.96 -4.16 -16.93
N PHE A 100 9.45 -3.06 -16.37
CA PHE A 100 8.61 -2.05 -15.73
C PHE A 100 8.26 -0.92 -16.68
N ASN A 101 7.01 -0.48 -16.63
CA ASN A 101 6.59 0.77 -17.23
C ASN A 101 5.92 1.63 -16.15
N GLN A 102 6.37 2.87 -16.00
CA GLN A 102 5.67 3.82 -15.16
C GLN A 102 4.34 4.20 -15.84
N LEU A 103 3.25 4.12 -15.11
CA LEU A 103 1.93 4.50 -15.58
C LEU A 103 1.70 5.98 -15.32
N ASN A 104 1.34 6.72 -16.37
CA ASN A 104 1.03 8.14 -16.29
C ASN A 104 -0.44 8.31 -15.93
N LEU A 105 -0.70 9.04 -14.86
CA LEU A 105 -2.06 9.46 -14.51
C LEU A 105 -2.51 10.62 -15.39
N ILE A 106 -3.72 10.50 -15.92
CA ILE A 106 -4.41 11.52 -16.69
C ILE A 106 -5.59 12.02 -15.83
N ASN A 107 -5.72 13.35 -15.75
CA ASN A 107 -6.77 14.04 -14.99
C ASN A 107 -6.77 13.70 -13.49
N TYR A 108 -5.60 13.49 -12.89
CA TYR A 108 -5.47 13.21 -11.46
C TYR A 108 -4.44 14.14 -10.80
N PRO A 109 -4.75 14.75 -9.65
CA PRO A 109 -3.80 15.56 -8.89
C PRO A 109 -2.81 14.68 -8.12
N TYR A 110 -1.57 14.58 -8.60
CA TYR A 110 -0.54 13.69 -8.04
C TYR A 110 -0.18 13.97 -6.57
N GLU A 111 -0.39 15.20 -6.10
CA GLU A 111 -0.19 15.61 -4.71
C GLU A 111 -1.05 14.81 -3.72
N HIS A 112 -2.17 14.24 -4.17
CA HIS A 112 -3.08 13.42 -3.37
C HIS A 112 -2.88 11.91 -3.54
N LEU A 113 -1.88 11.48 -4.31
CA LEU A 113 -1.71 10.07 -4.61
C LEU A 113 -0.88 9.37 -3.54
N HIS A 114 -1.51 8.57 -2.68
CA HIS A 114 -0.94 7.71 -1.64
C HIS A 114 -1.52 6.27 -1.72
N PRO A 115 -1.15 5.50 -2.77
CA PRO A 115 -1.78 4.22 -3.04
C PRO A 115 -1.45 3.21 -1.95
N LEU A 116 -2.50 2.53 -1.50
CA LEU A 116 -2.45 1.36 -0.64
C LEU A 116 -2.86 0.14 -1.47
N GLY A 117 -4.04 -0.41 -1.16
CA GLY A 117 -4.62 -1.54 -1.85
C GLY A 117 -4.98 -1.23 -3.30
N ILE A 118 -4.80 -2.23 -4.16
CA ILE A 118 -5.10 -2.17 -5.59
C ILE A 118 -5.88 -3.41 -6.01
N ASP A 119 -6.98 -3.20 -6.72
CA ASP A 119 -7.74 -4.29 -7.33
C ASP A 119 -7.97 -4.01 -8.82
N LEU A 120 -8.11 -5.06 -9.61
CA LEU A 120 -8.23 -5.00 -11.07
C LEU A 120 -9.54 -5.65 -11.52
N LEU A 121 -10.37 -4.85 -12.19
CA LEU A 121 -11.55 -5.34 -12.91
C LEU A 121 -11.26 -5.39 -14.41
N ILE A 122 -11.38 -6.58 -14.99
CA ILE A 122 -11.27 -6.80 -16.44
C ILE A 122 -12.67 -7.03 -17.00
N GLY A 123 -13.25 -5.99 -17.59
CA GLY A 123 -14.54 -6.05 -18.27
C GLY A 123 -14.43 -5.63 -19.74
N ARG A 124 -15.42 -4.86 -20.23
CA ARG A 124 -15.30 -4.17 -21.53
C ARG A 124 -14.13 -3.21 -21.58
N LYS A 125 -13.77 -2.70 -20.40
CA LYS A 125 -12.61 -1.86 -20.15
C LYS A 125 -11.86 -2.41 -18.94
N LYS A 126 -10.56 -2.16 -18.87
CA LYS A 126 -9.74 -2.52 -17.72
C LYS A 126 -9.74 -1.37 -16.72
N GLN A 127 -10.06 -1.65 -15.47
CA GLN A 127 -10.17 -0.64 -14.43
C GLN A 127 -9.37 -1.05 -13.20
N LEU A 128 -8.62 -0.11 -12.64
CA LEU A 128 -7.93 -0.24 -11.37
C LEU A 128 -8.71 0.50 -10.29
N PHE A 129 -8.99 -0.19 -9.19
CA PHE A 129 -9.59 0.37 -7.98
C PHE A 129 -8.49 0.53 -6.95
N ILE A 130 -8.20 1.76 -6.57
CA ILE A 130 -7.08 2.07 -5.68
C ILE A 130 -7.61 2.64 -4.37
N THR A 131 -7.29 1.98 -3.27
CA THR A 131 -7.45 2.57 -1.94
C THR A 131 -6.36 3.63 -1.76
N ASN A 132 -6.78 4.82 -1.34
CA ASN A 132 -5.91 5.97 -1.27
C ASN A 132 -6.18 6.79 -0.01
N TYR A 133 -5.16 7.46 0.53
CA TYR A 133 -5.33 8.50 1.53
C TYR A 133 -5.37 9.88 0.89
N ARG A 134 -6.34 10.70 1.29
CA ARG A 134 -6.47 12.09 0.86
C ARG A 134 -6.50 13.02 2.04
N VAL A 135 -6.07 14.25 1.82
CA VAL A 135 -6.23 15.34 2.78
C VAL A 135 -7.42 16.18 2.34
N ASP A 136 -8.47 16.22 3.16
CA ASP A 136 -9.62 17.12 3.01
C ASP A 136 -9.77 17.95 4.29
N ASN A 137 -9.74 19.28 4.18
CA ASN A 137 -9.81 20.21 5.32
C ASN A 137 -8.92 19.82 6.52
N GLU A 138 -7.66 19.45 6.26
CA GLU A 138 -6.67 19.00 7.26
C GLU A 138 -6.91 17.61 7.87
N GLU A 139 -7.97 16.91 7.48
CA GLU A 139 -8.24 15.52 7.86
C GLU A 139 -7.77 14.53 6.80
N ILE A 140 -7.21 13.39 7.24
CA ILE A 140 -6.86 12.28 6.35
C ILE A 140 -8.09 11.37 6.20
N ILE A 141 -8.63 11.29 4.98
CA ILE A 141 -9.74 10.40 4.64
C ILE A 141 -9.25 9.24 3.76
N GLY A 142 -9.81 8.05 3.98
CA GLY A 142 -9.64 6.92 3.07
C GLY A 142 -10.64 7.03 1.92
N ALA A 143 -10.15 6.93 0.69
CA ALA A 143 -10.97 6.99 -0.53
C ALA A 143 -10.65 5.81 -1.45
N VAL A 144 -11.56 5.53 -2.39
CA VAL A 144 -11.32 4.59 -3.48
C VAL A 144 -11.37 5.33 -4.81
N ASP A 145 -10.24 5.31 -5.50
CA ASP A 145 -10.05 5.97 -6.79
C ASP A 145 -10.13 4.96 -7.91
N ILE A 146 -10.89 5.30 -8.95
CA ILE A 146 -11.10 4.42 -10.08
C ILE A 146 -10.38 4.97 -11.29
N PHE A 147 -9.44 4.19 -11.81
CA PHE A 147 -8.69 4.48 -13.02
C PHE A 147 -9.05 3.50 -14.13
N GLU A 148 -9.16 3.98 -15.36
CA GLU A 148 -9.23 3.15 -16.56
C GLU A 148 -7.84 3.03 -17.17
N ILE A 149 -7.44 1.82 -17.56
CA ILE A 149 -6.22 1.62 -18.34
C ILE A 149 -6.57 1.95 -19.80
N ASP A 150 -5.90 2.95 -20.37
CA ASP A 150 -6.16 3.36 -21.74
C ASP A 150 -5.79 2.25 -22.74
N SER A 151 -6.79 1.75 -23.46
CA SER A 151 -6.60 0.72 -24.49
C SER A 151 -5.73 1.16 -25.67
N SER A 152 -5.62 2.47 -25.92
CA SER A 152 -4.78 3.04 -26.98
C SER A 152 -3.34 3.25 -26.53
N ASN A 153 -3.11 3.34 -25.22
CA ASN A 153 -1.80 3.49 -24.61
C ASN A 153 -1.82 2.88 -23.20
N GLU A 154 -1.44 1.61 -23.08
CA GLU A 154 -1.52 0.88 -21.80
C GLU A 154 -0.59 1.43 -20.69
N ASN A 155 0.21 2.45 -21.00
CA ASN A 155 1.01 3.21 -20.04
C ASN A 155 0.27 4.42 -19.45
N GLN A 156 -1.04 4.57 -19.69
CA GLN A 156 -1.86 5.66 -19.17
C GLN A 156 -3.02 5.14 -18.31
N LEU A 157 -3.21 5.81 -17.18
CA LEU A 157 -4.32 5.61 -16.25
C LEU A 157 -5.21 6.86 -16.27
N ILE A 158 -6.41 6.72 -16.80
CA ILE A 158 -7.39 7.80 -16.88
C ILE A 158 -8.24 7.76 -15.61
N CYS A 159 -8.18 8.82 -14.80
CA CYS A 159 -9.07 8.90 -13.64
C CYS A 159 -10.53 9.04 -14.11
N LEU A 160 -11.37 8.08 -13.73
CA LEU A 160 -12.79 8.08 -14.05
C LEU A 160 -13.63 8.73 -12.95
N VAL A 161 -13.28 8.44 -11.70
CA VAL A 161 -14.04 8.89 -10.53
C VAL A 161 -13.07 9.17 -9.39
N ILE A 162 -13.20 10.39 -8.87
CA ILE A 162 -12.69 10.82 -7.57
C ILE A 162 -13.92 10.75 -6.66
N ASN A 163 -14.13 9.62 -5.98
CA ASN A 163 -15.23 9.53 -5.01
C ASN A 163 -14.78 10.18 -3.70
N CYS A 164 -15.54 11.17 -3.25
CA CYS A 164 -15.40 11.84 -1.96
C CYS A 164 -16.26 11.13 -0.91
#